data_AF-A0A2X0RVI7-F1
#
_entry.id   AF-A0A2X0RVI7-F1
#
_cell.length_a   1.000
_cell.length_b   1.000
_cell.length_c   1.000
_cell.angle_alpha   90.00
_cell.angle_beta   90.00
_cell.angle_gamma   90.00
#
_symmetry.space_group_name_H-M   'P 1'
#
loop_
_entity.id
_entity.type
_entity.pdbx_description
1 polymer ?
#
loop_
_entity_poly.entity_id
_entity_poly.type
_entity_poly.pdbx_seq_one_letter_code
_entity_poly.pdbx_strand_id
1 'polypeptide(L)'
;MDQGGSWNALFWNNHDQPWALNRFGNTGKYREKSAEMLATATHLMRGTPYIYMGEKIGMMDPDYSSMNDYVDVEAKNAFKELTAKGMSEKDAFEIIKTKARDNSRGMIVNMLALVM
;
A
#
# COMPACT_ATOMS: atom_id res chain seq x y z
N MET A 1 20.63 19.16 -10.82
CA MET A 1 20.09 19.75 -9.59
C MET A 1 18.72 20.35 -9.89
N ASP A 2 17.77 20.32 -8.95
CA ASP A 2 16.58 21.19 -9.06
C ASP A 2 17.07 22.64 -9.12
N GLN A 3 16.24 23.60 -9.55
CA GLN A 3 16.70 24.99 -9.64
C GLN A 3 17.31 25.49 -8.32
N GLY A 4 16.94 24.88 -7.17
CA GLY A 4 17.52 25.13 -5.85
C GLY A 4 18.59 24.14 -5.33
N GLY A 5 19.11 23.20 -6.13
CA GLY A 5 20.16 22.28 -5.65
C GLY A 5 19.69 21.03 -4.90
N SER A 6 18.39 20.89 -4.66
CA SER A 6 17.81 19.82 -3.83
C SER A 6 17.93 18.42 -4.43
N TRP A 7 17.96 17.41 -3.54
CA TRP A 7 17.97 15.99 -3.87
C TRP A 7 16.75 15.28 -3.27
N ASN A 8 15.96 14.61 -4.11
CA ASN A 8 14.69 14.01 -3.68
C ASN A 8 14.87 12.58 -3.19
N ALA A 9 14.10 12.21 -2.16
CA ALA A 9 13.79 10.82 -1.87
C ALA A 9 12.61 10.39 -2.76
N LEU A 10 12.77 9.31 -3.50
CA LEU A 10 11.77 8.80 -4.44
C LEU A 10 11.21 7.49 -3.91
N PHE A 11 9.93 7.44 -3.61
CA PHE A 11 9.30 6.24 -3.07
C PHE A 11 7.83 6.22 -3.45
N TRP A 12 7.29 5.01 -3.64
CA TRP A 12 5.85 4.83 -3.76
C TRP A 12 5.21 4.40 -2.44
N ASN A 13 5.92 3.59 -1.66
CA ASN A 13 5.38 2.89 -0.51
C ASN A 13 6.22 3.11 0.75
N ASN A 14 5.56 2.96 1.88
CA ASN A 14 6.14 2.78 3.20
C ASN A 14 5.11 2.03 4.06
N HIS A 15 5.41 1.86 5.35
CA HIS A 15 4.57 1.17 6.33
C HIS A 15 3.26 1.90 6.69
N ASP A 16 3.03 3.11 6.17
CA ASP A 16 1.83 3.91 6.43
C ASP A 16 0.96 4.11 5.18
N GLN A 17 1.41 3.62 4.02
CA GLN A 17 0.70 3.76 2.76
C GLN A 17 0.28 2.38 2.24
N PRO A 18 -0.95 2.22 1.70
CA PRO A 18 -1.33 1.02 0.96
C PRO A 18 -0.38 0.74 -0.20
N TRP A 19 -0.39 -0.49 -0.72
CA TRP A 19 0.50 -0.87 -1.83
C TRP A 19 0.23 -0.03 -3.07
N ALA A 20 1.27 0.55 -3.67
CA ALA A 20 1.17 1.38 -4.87
C ALA A 20 0.58 0.62 -6.05
N LEU A 21 0.76 -0.70 -6.10
CA LEU A 21 0.15 -1.54 -7.12
C LEU A 21 -1.39 -1.54 -7.03
N ASN A 22 -1.94 -1.47 -5.81
CA ASN A 22 -3.37 -1.32 -5.56
C ASN A 22 -3.85 0.11 -5.86
N ARG A 23 -3.03 1.12 -5.54
CA ARG A 23 -3.41 2.54 -5.69
C ARG A 23 -3.30 3.06 -7.13
N PHE A 24 -2.25 2.67 -7.84
CA PHE A 24 -1.84 3.28 -9.11
C PHE A 24 -1.62 2.27 -10.24
N GLY A 25 -1.67 0.98 -9.94
CA GLY A 25 -1.41 -0.08 -10.90
C GLY A 25 -2.62 -0.95 -11.17
N ASN A 26 -2.35 -2.21 -11.50
CA ASN A 26 -3.36 -3.24 -11.68
C ASN A 26 -2.93 -4.46 -10.88
N THR A 27 -3.79 -5.00 -10.03
CA THR A 27 -3.48 -6.19 -9.20
C THR A 27 -3.89 -7.51 -9.85
N GLY A 28 -4.65 -7.44 -10.96
CA GLY A 28 -5.12 -8.60 -11.71
C GLY A 28 -4.20 -8.96 -12.87
N LYS A 29 -4.77 -8.96 -14.09
CA LYS A 29 -4.11 -9.40 -15.33
C LYS A 29 -2.76 -8.74 -15.59
N TYR A 30 -2.57 -7.48 -15.17
CA TYR A 30 -1.38 -6.70 -15.49
C TYR A 30 -0.47 -6.46 -14.28
N ARG A 31 -0.57 -7.26 -13.21
CA ARG A 31 0.21 -7.12 -11.98
C ARG A 31 1.70 -6.86 -12.20
N GLU A 32 2.37 -7.75 -12.92
CA GLU A 32 3.81 -7.64 -13.16
C GLU A 32 4.15 -6.42 -14.02
N LYS A 33 3.44 -6.22 -15.13
CA LYS A 33 3.66 -5.08 -16.03
C LYS A 33 3.43 -3.74 -15.34
N SER A 34 2.41 -3.64 -14.49
CA SER A 34 2.13 -2.45 -13.70
C SER A 34 3.19 -2.21 -12.62
N ALA A 35 3.67 -3.27 -11.95
CA ALA A 35 4.75 -3.15 -10.98
C ALA A 35 6.07 -2.67 -11.64
N GLU A 36 6.44 -3.23 -12.79
CA GLU A 36 7.59 -2.80 -13.59
C GLU A 36 7.45 -1.36 -14.08
N MET A 37 6.26 -0.97 -14.53
CA MET A 37 5.97 0.40 -14.96
C MET A 37 6.15 1.39 -13.80
N LEU A 38 5.60 1.10 -12.62
CA LEU A 38 5.76 1.94 -11.43
C LEU A 38 7.23 2.01 -10.98
N ALA A 39 7.93 0.88 -10.98
CA ALA A 39 9.36 0.84 -10.64
C ALA A 39 10.17 1.72 -11.61
N THR A 40 9.92 1.57 -12.92
CA THR A 40 10.58 2.35 -13.98
C THR A 40 10.31 3.85 -13.83
N ALA A 41 9.05 4.23 -13.60
CA ALA A 41 8.64 5.62 -13.42
C ALA A 41 9.40 6.31 -12.27
N THR A 42 9.74 5.58 -11.21
CA THR A 42 10.44 6.13 -10.04
C THR A 42 11.94 6.02 -10.13
N HIS A 43 12.48 4.89 -10.58
CA HIS A 43 13.94 4.66 -10.60
C HIS A 43 14.66 5.43 -11.70
N LEU A 44 13.94 5.91 -12.72
CA LEU A 44 14.51 6.75 -13.78
C LEU A 44 14.34 8.25 -13.53
N MET A 45 13.69 8.64 -12.42
CA MET A 45 13.68 10.05 -11.98
C MET A 45 14.97 10.40 -11.24
N ARG A 46 15.29 11.69 -11.17
CA ARG A 46 16.44 12.18 -10.40
C ARG A 46 16.14 12.21 -8.90
N GLY A 47 16.85 11.38 -8.15
CA GLY A 47 16.79 11.31 -6.70
C GLY A 47 17.35 9.99 -6.20
N THR A 48 17.15 9.70 -4.92
CA THR A 48 17.47 8.38 -4.33
C THR A 48 16.18 7.56 -4.26
N PRO A 49 16.06 6.45 -5.02
CA PRO A 49 14.91 5.57 -4.91
C PRO A 49 14.96 4.73 -3.63
N TYR A 50 13.81 4.57 -3.00
CA TYR A 50 13.57 3.68 -1.86
C TYR A 50 12.58 2.60 -2.27
N ILE A 51 12.93 1.35 -1.98
CA ILE A 51 12.08 0.18 -2.23
C ILE A 51 11.61 -0.33 -0.87
N TYR A 52 10.29 -0.37 -0.66
CA TYR A 52 9.74 -0.94 0.57
C TYR A 52 9.80 -2.47 0.55
N MET A 53 9.91 -3.08 1.73
CA MET A 53 10.01 -4.54 1.88
C MET A 53 8.78 -5.19 1.23
N GLY A 54 8.97 -6.05 0.21
CA GLY A 54 7.88 -6.70 -0.53
C GLY A 54 7.50 -6.03 -1.86
N GLU A 55 7.89 -4.77 -2.08
CA GLU A 55 7.61 -4.04 -3.33
C GLU A 55 8.23 -4.73 -4.54
N LYS A 56 9.46 -5.25 -4.38
CA LYS A 56 10.21 -5.95 -5.44
C LYS A 56 9.55 -7.22 -5.96
N ILE A 57 8.64 -7.82 -5.19
CA ILE A 57 7.88 -9.02 -5.60
C ILE A 57 6.44 -8.68 -6.01
N GLY A 58 6.10 -7.39 -6.06
CA GLY A 58 4.78 -6.91 -6.45
C GLY A 58 3.69 -7.31 -5.45
N MET A 59 3.96 -7.15 -4.15
CA MET A 59 2.95 -7.32 -3.11
C MET A 59 1.76 -6.37 -3.30
N MET A 60 0.62 -6.79 -2.78
CA MET A 60 -0.68 -6.15 -2.92
C MET A 60 -1.36 -6.05 -1.56
N ASP A 61 -2.36 -5.18 -1.45
CA ASP A 61 -3.15 -5.09 -0.23
C ASP A 61 -3.82 -6.45 0.06
N PRO A 62 -3.86 -6.87 1.33
CA PRO A 62 -4.57 -8.06 1.76
C PRO A 62 -6.08 -7.90 1.52
N ASP A 63 -6.75 -9.01 1.20
CA ASP A 63 -8.20 -9.04 1.07
C ASP A 63 -8.86 -9.31 2.43
N TYR A 64 -8.80 -8.32 3.31
CA TYR A 64 -9.41 -8.42 4.63
C TYR A 64 -10.94 -8.52 4.53
N SER A 65 -11.50 -9.36 5.40
CA SER A 65 -12.91 -9.76 5.36
C SER A 65 -13.77 -9.02 6.38
N SER A 66 -13.15 -8.50 7.45
CA SER A 66 -13.84 -7.76 8.51
C SER A 66 -12.92 -6.80 9.25
N MET A 67 -13.51 -5.90 10.05
CA MET A 67 -12.74 -5.01 10.94
C MET A 67 -11.93 -5.74 12.01
N ASN A 68 -12.21 -7.02 12.28
CA ASN A 68 -11.41 -7.82 13.22
C ASN A 68 -10.02 -8.18 12.66
N ASP A 69 -9.87 -8.15 11.34
CA ASP A 69 -8.58 -8.40 10.69
C ASP A 69 -7.62 -7.20 10.83
N TYR A 70 -8.16 -6.02 11.17
CA TYR A 70 -7.41 -4.79 11.37
C TYR A 70 -6.95 -4.65 12.82
N VAL A 71 -5.67 -4.32 12.99
CA VAL A 71 -5.08 -4.10 14.32
C VAL A 71 -4.79 -2.62 14.57
N ASP A 72 -4.58 -1.83 13.52
CA ASP A 72 -4.25 -0.42 13.62
C ASP A 72 -5.36 0.40 14.25
N VAL A 73 -4.98 1.23 15.23
CA VAL A 73 -5.93 2.04 16.00
C VAL A 73 -6.56 3.13 15.13
N GLU A 74 -5.85 3.66 14.14
CA GLU A 74 -6.36 4.68 13.23
C GLU A 74 -7.48 4.10 12.36
N ALA A 75 -7.29 2.89 11.82
CA ALA A 75 -8.33 2.18 11.07
C ALA A 75 -9.58 1.93 11.92
N LYS A 76 -9.42 1.48 13.18
CA LYS A 76 -10.53 1.25 14.11
C LYS A 76 -11.27 2.54 14.47
N ASN A 77 -10.54 3.63 14.68
CA ASN A 77 -11.13 4.91 15.02
C ASN A 77 -11.86 5.52 13.81
N ALA A 78 -11.26 5.47 12.62
CA ALA A 78 -11.88 5.94 11.39
C ALA A 78 -13.16 5.16 11.07
N PHE A 79 -13.16 3.83 11.25
CA PHE A 79 -14.36 3.02 11.09
C PHE A 79 -15.49 3.47 12.03
N LYS A 80 -15.19 3.64 13.33
CA LYS A 80 -16.16 4.12 14.33
C LYS A 80 -16.67 5.53 14.01
N GLU A 81 -15.81 6.42 13.52
CA GLU A 81 -16.19 7.78 13.16
C GLU A 81 -17.12 7.79 11.93
N LEU A 82 -16.81 6.99 10.91
CA LEU A 82 -17.64 6.88 9.70
C LEU A 82 -19.03 6.33 10.04
N THR A 83 -19.10 5.27 10.84
CA THR A 83 -20.39 4.69 11.25
C THR A 83 -21.19 5.63 12.16
N ALA A 84 -20.53 6.34 13.08
CA ALA A 84 -21.16 7.37 13.91
C ALA A 84 -21.73 8.54 13.09
N LYS A 85 -21.17 8.82 11.91
CA LYS A 85 -21.70 9.81 10.95
C LYS A 85 -22.86 9.27 10.10
N GLY A 86 -23.34 8.06 10.37
CA GLY A 86 -24.48 7.45 9.68
C GLY A 86 -24.11 6.65 8.43
N MET A 87 -22.82 6.41 8.17
CA MET A 87 -22.39 5.52 7.09
C MET A 87 -22.71 4.07 7.45
N SER A 88 -23.12 3.26 6.46
CA SER A 88 -23.30 1.82 6.68
C SER A 88 -21.96 1.17 7.04
N GLU A 89 -21.98 0.13 7.87
CA GLU A 89 -20.76 -0.61 8.22
C GLU A 89 -20.04 -1.13 6.98
N LYS A 90 -20.81 -1.57 5.97
CA LYS A 90 -20.27 -2.04 4.70
C LYS A 90 -19.48 -0.92 3.98
N ASP A 91 -20.08 0.24 3.80
CA ASP A 91 -19.43 1.34 3.08
C ASP A 91 -18.22 1.89 3.86
N ALA A 92 -18.36 1.98 5.19
CA ALA A 92 -17.24 2.35 6.06
C ALA A 92 -16.09 1.36 5.94
N PHE A 93 -16.39 0.06 5.90
CA PHE A 93 -15.39 -0.99 5.75
C PHE A 93 -14.67 -0.92 4.40
N GLU A 94 -15.40 -0.70 3.29
CA GLU A 94 -14.79 -0.53 1.96
C GLU A 94 -13.82 0.67 1.93
N ILE A 95 -14.13 1.76 2.63
CA ILE A 95 -13.20 2.89 2.76
C ILE A 95 -11.94 2.47 3.51
N ILE A 96 -12.08 1.75 4.62
CA ILE A 96 -10.93 1.26 5.39
C ILE A 96 -10.05 0.35 4.54
N LYS A 97 -10.64 -0.58 3.76
CA LYS A 97 -9.90 -1.48 2.85
C LYS A 97 -8.98 -0.75 1.89
N THR A 98 -9.32 0.47 1.47
CA THR A 98 -8.51 1.23 0.51
C THR A 98 -7.44 2.12 1.15
N LYS A 99 -7.49 2.36 2.47
CA LYS A 99 -6.67 3.40 3.13
C LYS A 99 -5.85 2.92 4.32
N ALA A 100 -6.23 1.82 4.94
CA ALA A 100 -5.64 1.38 6.19
C ALA A 100 -4.13 1.09 6.06
N ARG A 101 -3.37 1.51 7.07
CA ARG A 101 -1.93 1.26 7.17
C ARG A 101 -1.59 -0.21 7.33
N ASP A 102 -2.51 -0.98 7.91
CA ASP A 102 -2.39 -2.44 8.03
C ASP A 102 -2.14 -3.12 6.67
N ASN A 103 -2.64 -2.53 5.57
CA ASN A 103 -2.49 -3.09 4.23
C ASN A 103 -1.03 -3.34 3.81
N SER A 104 -0.09 -2.52 4.29
CA SER A 104 1.35 -2.63 3.98
C SER A 104 2.20 -3.11 5.16
N ARG A 105 1.57 -3.51 6.28
CA ARG A 105 2.25 -4.02 7.49
C ARG A 105 2.15 -5.54 7.65
N GLY A 106 1.41 -6.22 6.78
CA GLY A 106 1.28 -7.69 6.79
C GLY A 106 2.61 -8.43 6.59
N MET A 107 2.72 -9.63 7.15
CA MET A 107 3.96 -10.41 7.13
C MET A 107 4.33 -10.89 5.72
N ILE A 108 5.58 -10.62 5.33
CA ILE A 108 6.27 -11.23 4.19
C ILE A 108 6.68 -12.69 4.46
N VAL A 109 6.69 -13.07 5.74
CA VAL A 109 7.29 -14.30 6.25
C VAL A 109 6.63 -15.57 5.69
N ASN A 110 5.33 -15.56 5.37
CA ASN A 110 4.65 -16.74 4.82
C ASN A 110 4.94 -17.01 3.33
N MET A 111 5.46 -16.04 2.56
CA MET A 111 5.84 -16.28 1.16
C MET A 111 7.28 -16.79 1.04
N LEU A 112 8.22 -16.31 1.86
CA LEU A 112 9.61 -16.76 1.80
C LEU A 112 9.78 -18.23 2.21
N ALA A 113 8.92 -18.74 3.11
CA ALA A 113 8.90 -20.15 3.51
C ALA A 113 8.40 -21.11 2.40
N LEU A 114 7.85 -20.59 1.31
CA LEU A 114 7.38 -21.36 0.15
C LEU A 114 8.36 -21.34 -1.03
N VAL A 115 9.43 -20.54 -0.96
CA VAL A 115 10.42 -20.37 -2.06
C VAL A 115 11.86 -20.61 -1.59
N MET A 116 12.06 -21.15 -0.39
CA MET A 116 13.33 -21.67 0.12
C MET A 116 13.14 -23.11 0.61
#